data_AF-A0A379AD64-F1
#
_entry.id   AF-A0A379AD64-F1
#
_cell.length_a   1.000
_cell.length_b   1.000
_cell.length_c   1.000
_cell.angle_alpha   90.00
_cell.angle_beta   90.00
_cell.angle_gamma   90.00
#
_symmetry.space_group_name_H-M   'P 1'
#
loop_
_entity.id
_entity.type
_entity.pdbx_description
1 polymer ?
#
loop_
_entity_poly.entity_id
_entity_poly.type
_entity_poly.pdbx_seq_one_letter_code
_entity_poly.pdbx_strand_id
1 'polypeptide(L)' 'MSALPQGNSGYTVVVSDVAGNSSQADGNLVVDTLPPVLNFITPSDGIINAAESQQPLTLTGSSEANALIVAQL' A
#
# COMPACT_ATOMS: atom_id res chain seq x y z
N MET A 1 -12.20 16.99 -6.58
CA MET A 1 -12.24 16.10 -5.39
C MET A 1 -10.80 15.74 -5.07
N SER A 2 -10.21 16.31 -4.02
CA SER A 2 -8.81 16.03 -3.66
C SER A 2 -8.78 14.80 -2.78
N ALA A 3 -8.03 13.77 -3.16
CA ALA A 3 -7.82 12.57 -2.33
C ALA A 3 -6.98 12.92 -1.08
N LEU A 4 -7.16 12.17 0.01
CA LEU A 4 -6.30 12.31 1.19
C LEU A 4 -4.86 11.88 0.86
N PRO A 5 -3.85 12.51 1.48
CA PRO A 5 -2.45 12.10 1.31
C PRO A 5 -2.20 10.70 1.89
N GLN A 6 -1.24 9.97 1.31
CA GLN A 6 -0.78 8.68 1.85
C GLN A 6 -0.16 8.85 3.24
N GLY A 7 -0.26 7.81 4.06
CA GLY A 7 0.28 7.77 5.41
C GLY A 7 -0.65 8.40 6.46
N ASN A 8 -0.07 8.91 7.54
CA ASN A 8 -0.80 9.44 8.67
C ASN A 8 -1.50 10.77 8.36
N SER A 9 -2.82 10.78 8.49
CA SER A 9 -3.68 11.95 8.45
C SER A 9 -4.38 12.11 9.80
N GLY A 10 -3.93 13.09 10.59
CA GLY A 10 -4.59 13.47 11.84
C GLY A 10 -5.86 14.28 11.59
N TYR A 11 -6.87 14.09 12.43
CA TYR A 11 -8.07 14.93 12.45
C TYR A 11 -8.46 15.29 13.87
N THR A 12 -9.00 16.50 14.02
CA THR A 12 -9.51 17.02 15.31
C THR A 12 -10.98 17.34 15.14
N VAL A 13 -11.80 16.79 16.03
CA VAL A 13 -13.24 17.08 16.13
C VAL A 13 -13.43 18.01 17.30
N VAL A 14 -14.07 19.16 17.06
CA VAL A 14 -14.45 20.11 18.11
C VAL A 14 -15.97 20.17 18.17
N VAL A 15 -16.52 19.92 19.36
CA VAL A 15 -17.95 20.08 19.66
C VAL A 15 -18.08 21.31 20.54
N SER A 16 -19.00 22.22 20.21
CA SER A 16 -19.34 23.36 21.07
C SER A 16 -20.85 23.40 21.30
N ASP A 17 -21.25 23.67 22.53
CA ASP A 17 -22.66 23.88 22.87
C ASP A 17 -23.05 25.37 22.78
N VAL A 18 -24.36 25.64 22.90
CA VAL A 18 -24.91 27.01 22.87
C VAL A 18 -24.55 27.86 24.09
N ALA A 19 -24.08 27.23 25.18
CA ALA A 19 -23.62 27.89 26.39
C ALA A 19 -22.12 28.27 26.34
N GLY A 20 -21.41 27.87 25.28
CA GLY A 20 -20.00 28.18 25.06
C GLY A 20 -19.02 27.12 25.56
N ASN A 21 -19.49 25.95 26.00
CA ASN A 21 -18.61 24.85 26.37
C ASN A 21 -18.11 24.14 25.11
N SER A 22 -16.79 24.00 24.97
CA SER A 22 -16.16 23.26 23.89
C SER A 22 -15.45 22.01 24.39
N SER A 23 -15.58 20.91 23.67
CA SER A 23 -14.79 19.70 23.87
C SER A 23 -14.16 19.28 22.56
N GLN A 24 -12.92 18.78 22.61
CA GLN A 24 -12.19 18.33 21.43
C GLN A 24 -11.77 16.86 21.57
N ALA A 25 -11.75 16.15 20.46
CA ALA A 25 -11.24 14.81 20.33
C ALA A 25 -10.34 14.71 19.10
N ASP A 26 -9.18 14.10 19.27
CA ASP A 26 -8.21 13.87 18.21
C ASP A 26 -8.24 12.42 17.75
N GLY A 27 -8.04 12.21 16.45
CA GLY A 27 -7.94 10.89 15.83
C GLY A 27 -6.89 10.86 14.74
N ASN A 28 -6.41 9.66 14.40
CA ASN A 28 -5.44 9.46 13.34
C ASN A 28 -5.97 8.40 12.36
N LEU A 29 -5.95 8.75 11.07
CA LEU A 29 -6.23 7.84 9.97
C LEU A 29 -4.92 7.51 9.25
N VAL A 30 -4.74 6.24 8.86
CA VAL A 30 -3.65 5.85 7.97
C VAL A 30 -4.25 5.55 6.60
N VAL A 31 -3.80 6.26 5.58
CA VAL A 31 -4.24 6.08 4.20
C VAL A 31 -3.16 5.31 3.45
N ASP A 32 -3.49 4.10 3.03
CA ASP A 32 -2.64 3.28 2.17
C ASP A 32 -3.47 2.82 0.98
N THR A 33 -3.24 3.47 -0.17
CA THR A 33 -3.91 3.13 -1.43
C THR A 33 -2.92 2.82 -2.54
N LEU A 34 -1.63 2.69 -2.22
CA LEU A 34 -0.61 2.37 -3.21
C LEU A 34 -0.49 0.86 -3.30
N PRO A 35 -0.64 0.28 -4.50
CA PRO A 35 -0.38 -1.14 -4.66
C PRO A 35 1.10 -1.41 -4.41
N PRO A 36 1.45 -2.55 -3.80
CA PRO A 36 2.83 -2.93 -3.63
C PRO A 36 3.51 -3.08 -4.99
N VAL A 37 4.75 -2.62 -5.08
CA VAL A 37 5.56 -2.82 -6.28
C VAL A 37 6.14 -4.23 -6.24
N LEU A 38 5.89 -5.01 -7.30
CA LEU A 38 6.49 -6.32 -7.49
C LEU A 38 7.73 -6.18 -8.37
N ASN A 39 8.91 -6.43 -7.79
CA ASN A 39 10.16 -6.48 -8.54
C ASN A 39 10.50 -7.94 -8.85
N PHE A 40 10.51 -8.34 -10.13
CA PHE A 40 10.99 -9.65 -10.55
C PHE A 40 12.52 -9.61 -10.70
N ILE A 41 13.23 -10.56 -10.09
CA ILE A 41 14.69 -10.68 -10.22
C ILE A 41 15.09 -11.59 -11.40
N THR A 42 14.16 -12.38 -11.95
CA THR A 42 14.46 -13.30 -13.07
C THR A 42 13.26 -13.58 -13.97
N PRO A 43 13.42 -13.55 -15.32
CA PRO A 43 14.56 -13.04 -16.08
C PRO A 43 14.63 -11.51 -15.98
N SER A 44 15.82 -10.93 -16.11
CA SER A 44 16.02 -9.49 -15.84
C SER A 44 15.32 -8.57 -16.85
N ASP A 45 14.91 -9.13 -17.99
CA ASP A 45 14.13 -8.45 -19.03
C ASP A 45 12.61 -8.62 -18.84
N GLY A 46 12.17 -9.38 -17.84
CA GLY A 46 10.77 -9.61 -17.52
C GLY A 46 10.02 -10.50 -18.52
N ILE A 47 10.72 -11.18 -19.45
CA ILE A 47 10.10 -12.04 -20.47
C ILE A 47 10.68 -13.44 -20.38
N ILE A 48 9.84 -14.44 -20.05
CA ILE A 48 10.25 -15.85 -20.13
C ILE A 48 10.38 -16.27 -21.60
N ASN A 49 11.59 -16.60 -22.04
CA ASN A 49 11.82 -17.19 -23.35
C ASN A 49 11.75 -18.74 -23.32
N ALA A 50 11.80 -19.36 -24.50
CA ALA A 50 11.66 -20.82 -24.65
C ALA A 50 12.77 -21.62 -23.97
N ALA A 51 13.97 -21.06 -23.79
CA ALA A 51 15.06 -21.71 -23.06
C ALA A 51 14.89 -21.57 -21.54
N GLU A 52 14.41 -20.42 -21.09
CA GLU A 52 14.15 -20.13 -19.68
C GLU A 52 12.99 -20.95 -19.16
N SER A 53 11.90 -21.11 -19.93
CA SER A 53 10.75 -21.95 -19.58
C SER A 53 11.08 -23.43 -19.36
N GLN A 54 12.26 -23.90 -19.80
CA GLN A 54 12.71 -25.28 -19.65
C GLN A 54 13.61 -25.47 -18.41
N GLN A 55 13.89 -24.40 -17.67
CA GLN A 55 14.70 -24.41 -16.45
C GLN A 55 13.81 -24.15 -15.22
N PRO A 56 14.26 -24.48 -14.00
CA PRO A 56 13.58 -24.07 -12.77
C PRO A 56 13.57 -22.54 -12.63
N LEU A 57 12.39 -21.90 -12.80
CA LEU A 57 12.23 -20.46 -12.58
C LEU A 57 12.13 -20.18 -11.08
N THR A 58 13.08 -19.43 -10.54
CA THR A 58 12.98 -18.86 -9.20
C THR A 58 12.49 -17.40 -9.34
N LEU A 59 11.20 -17.18 -9.09
CA LEU A 59 10.63 -15.85 -8.98
C LEU A 59 10.87 -15.34 -7.56
N THR A 60 11.78 -14.39 -7.41
CA THR A 60 11.98 -13.65 -6.16
C THR A 60 11.58 -12.20 -6.36
N GLY A 61 10.92 -11.64 -5.36
CA GLY A 61 10.52 -10.25 -5.32
C GLY A 61 10.33 -9.77 -3.89
N SER A 62 10.44 -8.47 -3.70
CA SER A 62 10.14 -7.79 -2.43
C SER A 62 8.78 -7.11 -2.58
N SER A 63 7.99 -7.13 -1.53
CA SER A 63 6.69 -6.44 -1.46
C SER A 63 6.61 -5.68 -0.15
N GLU A 64 5.68 -4.73 -0.05
CA GLU A 64 5.48 -3.96 1.18
C GLU A 64 4.91 -4.85 2.29
N ALA A 65 5.13 -4.46 3.56
CA ALA A 65 4.60 -5.21 4.69
C ALA A 65 3.07 -5.35 4.55
N ASN A 66 2.54 -6.56 4.78
CA ASN A 66 1.11 -6.91 4.68
C ASN A 66 0.53 -7.02 3.25
N ALA A 67 1.35 -6.99 2.20
CA ALA A 67 0.90 -7.26 0.83
C ALA A 67 0.60 -8.75 0.56
N LEU A 68 -0.55 -9.05 -0.06
CA LEU A 68 -0.87 -10.38 -0.57
C LEU A 68 -0.19 -10.60 -1.93
N ILE A 69 0.77 -11.51 -2.00
CA ILE A 69 1.46 -11.88 -3.25
C ILE A 69 0.82 -13.15 -3.81
N VAL A 70 0.30 -13.09 -5.04
CA VAL A 70 -0.21 -14.25 -5.78
C VAL A 70 0.65 -14.45 -7.01
N ALA A 71 1.40 -15.54 -7.08
CA ALA A 71 2.08 -15.96 -8.30
C ALA A 71 1.13 -16.84 -9.13
N GLN A 72 0.89 -16.46 -10.38
CA GLN A 72 0.12 -17.25 -11.35
C GLN A 72 1.13 -17.87 -12.33
N LEU A 73 1.09 -19.20 -12.48
CA LEU A 73 1.87 -19.94 -13.48
C LEU A 73 1.11 -19.96 -14.82
#